data_AF-A0A947NLH3-F1
#
_entry.id   AF-A0A947NLH3-F1
#
_cell.length_a   1.000
_cell.length_b   1.000
_cell.length_c   1.000
_cell.angle_alpha   90.00
_cell.angle_beta   90.00
_cell.angle_gamma   90.00
#
_symmetry.space_group_name_H-M   'P 1'
#
loop_
_entity.id
_entity.type
_entity.pdbx_description
1 polymer ?
#
loop_
_entity_poly.entity_id
_entity_poly.type
_entity_poly.pdbx_seq_one_letter_code
_entity_poly.pdbx_strand_id
1 'polypeptide(L)' 'VRDVKPSIGAGFLVALCGKMLTMPSLPAHPIGEDIDIDHKGRMRYVHR' A
#
# COMPACT_ATOMS: atom_id res chain seq x y z
N VAL A 1 -9.88 20.79 10.94
CA VAL A 1 -9.63 20.47 9.52
C VAL A 1 -8.21 20.89 9.21
N ARG A 2 -7.35 19.99 8.71
CA ARG A 2 -5.93 20.34 8.43
C ARG A 2 -5.70 20.69 6.96
N ASP A 3 -6.52 20.17 6.06
CA ASP A 3 -6.46 20.46 4.62
C ASP A 3 -7.78 20.03 3.94
N VAL A 4 -8.13 20.63 2.80
CA VAL A 4 -9.31 20.29 1.99
C VAL A 4 -8.86 20.06 0.55
N LYS A 5 -8.97 18.81 0.08
CA LYS A 5 -8.63 18.47 -1.31
C LYS A 5 -9.90 18.42 -2.17
N PRO A 6 -10.00 19.23 -3.23
CA PRO A 6 -11.12 19.17 -4.15
C PRO A 6 -10.92 18.04 -5.17
N SER A 7 -11.73 16.98 -5.08
CA SER A 7 -11.79 15.91 -6.08
C SER A 7 -12.82 16.30 -7.15
N ILE A 8 -12.49 17.30 -7.96
CA ILE A 8 -13.41 17.96 -8.92
C ILE A 8 -14.02 16.96 -9.92
N GLY A 9 -13.28 15.91 -10.31
CA GLY A 9 -13.80 14.84 -11.17
C GLY A 9 -14.77 13.86 -10.49
N ALA A 10 -14.75 13.76 -9.16
CA ALA A 10 -15.60 12.85 -8.39
C ALA A 10 -16.80 13.56 -7.72
N GLY A 11 -16.84 14.90 -7.75
CA GLY A 11 -17.97 15.70 -7.27
C GLY A 11 -18.01 15.93 -5.76
N PHE A 12 -16.93 15.66 -5.02
CA PHE A 12 -16.89 15.88 -3.57
C PHE A 12 -15.57 16.51 -3.09
N LEU A 13 -15.66 17.18 -1.94
CA LEU A 13 -14.52 17.73 -1.20
C LEU A 13 -14.09 16.73 -0.12
N VAL A 14 -12.79 16.42 -0.05
CA VAL A 14 -12.24 15.57 1.01
C VAL A 14 -11.66 16.46 2.11
N ALA A 15 -12.30 16.46 3.28
CA ALA A 15 -11.76 17.11 4.47
C ALA A 15 -10.77 16.17 5.16
N LEU A 16 -9.49 16.52 5.12
CA LEU A 16 -8.44 15.76 5.80
C LEU A 16 -8.43 16.16 7.29
N CYS A 17 -9.03 15.31 8.14
CA CYS A 17 -9.10 15.51 9.59
C CYS A 17 -7.88 14.96 10.35
N GLY A 18 -6.94 14.31 9.67
CA GLY A 18 -5.73 13.71 10.25
C GLY A 18 -4.68 13.38 9.18
N LYS A 19 -3.61 12.66 9.55
CA LYS A 19 -2.65 12.14 8.56
C LYS A 19 -3.31 10.96 7.83
N MET A 20 -3.62 11.16 6.55
CA MET A 20 -3.98 10.06 5.64
C MET A 20 -2.72 9.56 4.93
N LEU A 21 -2.45 8.26 5.05
CA LEU A 21 -1.43 7.59 4.25
C LEU A 21 -2.06 7.17 2.92
N THR A 22 -1.69 7.84 1.83
CA THR A 22 -2.11 7.46 0.47
C THR A 22 -1.21 6.41 -0.17
N MET A 23 -0.04 6.17 0.44
CA MET A 23 0.91 5.13 0.05
C MET A 23 1.36 4.42 1.33
N PRO A 24 0.92 3.17 1.58
CA PRO A 24 1.36 2.42 2.74
C PRO A 24 2.84 2.07 2.59
N SER A 25 3.59 2.16 3.69
CA SER A 25 4.97 1.67 3.74
C SER A 25 4.96 0.16 4.00
N LEU A 26 6.04 -0.54 3.60
CA LEU A 26 6.24 -1.95 3.92
C LEU A 26 6.55 -2.10 5.43
N PRO A 27 6.04 -3.15 6.10
CA PRO A 27 6.40 -3.47 7.48
C PRO A 27 7.88 -3.88 7.58
N ALA A 28 8.42 -3.93 8.81
CA ALA A 28 9.82 -4.27 9.06
C ALA A 28 10.24 -5.64 8.48
N HIS A 29 9.31 -6.59 8.40
CA HIS A 29 9.46 -7.85 7.66
C HIS A 29 8.47 -7.88 6.50
N PRO A 30 8.89 -7.47 5.29
CA PRO A 30 8.02 -7.46 4.12
C PRO A 30 7.81 -8.87 3.59
N ILE A 31 6.57 -9.18 3.19
CA ILE A 31 6.21 -10.49 2.63
C ILE A 31 6.98 -10.84 1.35
N GLY A 32 7.58 -9.85 0.70
CA GLY A 32 8.47 -10.06 -0.45
C GLY A 32 9.73 -10.86 -0.12
N GLU A 33 10.18 -10.88 1.14
CA GLU A 33 11.29 -11.74 1.59
C GLU A 33 10.92 -13.23 1.54
N ASP A 34 9.63 -13.55 1.67
CA ASP A 34 9.13 -14.93 1.64
C ASP A 34 8.74 -15.38 0.21
N ILE A 35 8.90 -14.54 -0.81
CA ILE A 35 8.53 -14.87 -2.20
C ILE A 35 9.78 -15.24 -2.99
N ASP A 36 9.80 -16.47 -3.53
CA ASP A 36 10.90 -16.97 -4.37
C ASP A 36 10.36 -17.72 -5.60
N ILE A 37 11.21 -17.93 -6.60
CA ILE A 37 10.88 -18.68 -7.82
C ILE A 37 11.71 -19.97 -7.83
N ASP A 38 11.04 -21.12 -7.95
CA ASP A 38 11.71 -22.41 -8.05
C ASP A 38 12.41 -22.61 -9.41
N HIS A 39 13.28 -23.61 -9.54
CA HIS A 39 13.99 -23.92 -10.78
C HIS A 39 13.09 -24.31 -11.96
N LYS A 40 11.79 -24.52 -11.72
CA LYS A 40 10.77 -24.79 -12.75
C LYS A 40 9.98 -23.53 -13.11
N GLY A 41 10.39 -22.37 -12.61
CA GLY A 41 9.76 -21.07 -12.89
C GLY A 41 8.45 -20.84 -12.12
N ARG A 42 8.20 -21.56 -11.02
CA ARG A 42 6.98 -21.41 -10.21
C ARG A 42 7.22 -20.54 -9.00
N MET A 43 6.25 -19.68 -8.69
CA MET A 43 6.25 -18.89 -7.46
C MET A 43 6.05 -19.80 -6.25
N ARG A 44 6.92 -19.68 -5.24
CA ARG A 44 6.86 -20.41 -3.97
C ARG A 44 6.87 -19.41 -2.82
N TYR A 45 6.05 -19.69 -1.81
CA TYR A 45 6.11 -19.03 -0.52
C TYR A 45 7.11 -19.78 0.38
N VAL A 46 8.16 -19.10 0.83
CA VAL A 46 9.21 -19.64 1.69
C VAL A 46 8.83 -19.33 3.13
N HIS A 47 7.95 -20.14 3.70
CA HIS A 47 7.63 -20.01 5.12
C HIS A 47 8.85 -20.50 5.93
N ARG A 48 9.61 -19.57 6.48
CA ARG A 48 10.67 -19.87 7.45
C ARG A 48 10.16 -19.76 8.88
#